data_AF-A0A6P6GCH8-F1
#
_entry.id   AF-A0A6P6GCH8-F1
#
_cell.length_a   1.000
_cell.length_b   1.000
_cell.length_c   1.000
_cell.angle_alpha   90.00
_cell.angle_beta   90.00
_cell.angle_gamma   90.00
#
_symmetry.space_group_name_H-M   'P 1'
#
loop_
_entity.id
_entity.type
_entity.pdbx_description
1 polymer ?
#
loop_
_entity_poly.entity_id
_entity_poly.type
_entity_poly.pdbx_seq_one_letter_code
_entity_poly.pdbx_strand_id
1 'polypeptide(L)'
;MLFSDDPDQRSLAIKSLGCACEDYGFLYLVNHGVAESIFEGVFKGMSDFFDPEQVEDRRQNEKKHPTDRIRWGLRSYPGENREYLKVVAHPQFHCPAKPAGFWCTMKSINTFVLIYFGY
;
A
#
# COMPACT_ATOMS: atom_id res chain seq x y z
N MET A 1 16.80 -17.04 0.56
CA MET A 1 17.43 -16.07 -0.36
C MET A 1 17.70 -14.72 0.27
N LEU A 2 16.75 -13.86 0.68
CA LEU A 2 17.12 -12.72 1.57
C LEU A 2 17.25 -13.14 3.04
N PHE A 3 16.34 -14.00 3.48
CA PHE A 3 16.32 -14.60 4.81
C PHE A 3 16.87 -16.05 4.79
N SER A 4 17.82 -16.35 3.89
CA SER A 4 18.49 -17.66 3.91
C SER A 4 19.33 -17.82 5.16
N ASP A 5 19.34 -19.03 5.72
CA ASP A 5 20.34 -19.44 6.73
C ASP A 5 21.73 -19.58 6.10
N ASP A 6 21.79 -19.94 4.81
CA ASP A 6 23.01 -19.95 3.99
C ASP A 6 23.57 -18.52 3.78
N PRO A 7 24.76 -18.20 4.33
CA PRO A 7 25.37 -16.88 4.20
C PRO A 7 25.70 -16.46 2.77
N ASP A 8 26.09 -17.40 1.91
CA ASP A 8 26.50 -17.11 0.53
C ASP A 8 25.28 -16.74 -0.31
N GLN A 9 24.19 -17.51 -0.17
CA GLN A 9 22.92 -17.17 -0.80
C GLN A 9 22.39 -15.82 -0.34
N ARG A 10 22.50 -15.52 0.97
CA ARG A 10 22.07 -14.24 1.53
C ARG A 10 22.90 -13.07 0.98
N SER A 11 24.22 -13.24 0.92
CA SER A 11 25.14 -12.24 0.35
C SER A 11 24.83 -11.94 -1.11
N LEU A 12 24.59 -12.97 -1.92
CA LEU A 12 24.23 -12.82 -3.33
C LEU A 12 22.90 -12.08 -3.51
N ALA A 13 21.90 -12.39 -2.69
CA ALA A 13 20.60 -11.71 -2.73
C ALA A 13 20.71 -10.23 -2.36
N ILE A 14 21.48 -9.89 -1.32
CA ILE A 14 21.74 -8.49 -0.92
C ILE A 14 22.46 -7.74 -2.05
N LYS A 15 23.49 -8.34 -2.65
CA LYS A 15 24.21 -7.73 -3.76
C LYS A 15 23.30 -7.44 -4.95
N SER A 16 22.46 -8.42 -5.31
CA SER A 16 21.51 -8.28 -6.43
C SER A 16 20.48 -7.19 -6.14
N LEU A 17 19.98 -7.10 -4.90
CA LEU A 17 19.09 -6.03 -4.46
C LEU A 17 19.77 -4.66 -4.57
N GLY A 18 21.03 -4.54 -4.13
CA GLY A 18 21.82 -3.32 -4.23
C GLY A 18 21.97 -2.84 -5.68
N CYS A 19 22.40 -3.73 -6.58
CA CYS A 19 22.52 -3.40 -8.00
C CYS A 19 21.18 -2.96 -8.60
N ALA A 20 20.07 -3.65 -8.29
CA ALA A 20 18.75 -3.25 -8.79
C ALA A 20 18.34 -1.84 -8.31
N CYS A 21 18.62 -1.51 -7.05
CA CYS A 21 18.38 -0.18 -6.50
C CYS A 21 19.26 0.90 -7.16
N GLU A 22 20.54 0.61 -7.40
CA GLU A 22 21.49 1.56 -8.01
C GLU A 22 21.20 1.79 -9.50
N ASP A 23 20.96 0.70 -10.24
CA ASP A 23 20.84 0.75 -11.70
C ASP A 23 19.46 1.21 -12.16
N TYR A 24 18.38 0.85 -11.43
CA TYR A 24 17.00 1.08 -11.86
C TYR A 24 16.16 1.90 -10.88
N GLY A 25 16.44 1.85 -9.58
CA GLY A 25 15.65 2.54 -8.54
C GLY A 25 14.28 1.90 -8.26
N PHE A 26 13.93 0.79 -8.91
CA PHE A 26 12.74 -0.02 -8.64
C PHE A 26 13.00 -1.49 -8.95
N LEU A 27 12.20 -2.39 -8.37
CA LEU A 27 12.32 -3.83 -8.57
C LEU A 27 10.99 -4.54 -8.27
N TYR A 28 10.81 -5.70 -8.87
CA TYR A 28 9.75 -6.64 -8.49
C TYR A 28 10.30 -7.60 -7.44
N LEU A 29 9.72 -7.58 -6.25
CA LEU A 29 10.06 -8.54 -5.21
C LEU A 29 9.13 -9.75 -5.34
N VAL A 30 9.70 -10.93 -5.51
CA VAL A 30 8.98 -12.22 -5.53
C VAL A 30 9.39 -13.05 -4.32
N ASN A 31 8.57 -14.03 -3.95
CA ASN A 31 8.81 -14.89 -2.79
C ASN A 31 9.03 -14.09 -1.48
N HIS A 32 8.31 -12.98 -1.32
CA HIS A 32 8.43 -12.05 -0.18
C HIS A 32 7.86 -12.58 1.15
N GLY A 33 7.24 -13.76 1.16
CA GLY A 33 6.70 -14.39 2.37
C GLY A 33 5.33 -13.85 2.83
N VAL A 34 4.85 -12.75 2.26
CA VAL A 34 3.46 -12.28 2.42
C VAL A 34 2.52 -13.20 1.64
N ALA A 35 1.49 -13.74 2.31
CA ALA A 35 0.50 -14.62 1.69
C ALA A 35 -0.36 -13.87 0.67
N GLU A 36 -0.69 -14.53 -0.44
CA GLU A 36 -1.49 -13.97 -1.54
C GLU A 36 -2.89 -13.51 -1.07
N SER A 37 -3.52 -14.28 -0.18
CA SER A 37 -4.82 -13.94 0.42
C SER A 37 -4.85 -12.60 1.15
N ILE A 38 -3.69 -12.12 1.64
CA ILE A 38 -3.57 -10.79 2.24
C ILE A 38 -3.70 -9.71 1.15
N PHE A 39 -3.05 -9.90 0.00
CA PHE A 39 -3.19 -8.96 -1.13
C PHE A 39 -4.60 -8.98 -1.69
N GLU A 40 -5.21 -10.15 -1.85
CA GLU A 40 -6.61 -10.28 -2.29
C GLU A 40 -7.55 -9.48 -1.39
N GLY A 41 -7.42 -9.62 -0.06
CA GLY A 41 -8.25 -8.87 0.87
C GLY A 41 -8.00 -7.36 0.84
N VAL A 42 -6.76 -6.91 0.57
CA VAL A 42 -6.45 -5.48 0.44
C VAL A 42 -7.00 -4.92 -0.86
N PHE A 43 -6.82 -5.62 -1.98
CA PHE A 43 -7.38 -5.21 -3.26
C PHE A 43 -8.89 -5.18 -3.22
N LYS A 44 -9.52 -6.19 -2.61
CA LYS A 44 -10.97 -6.19 -2.39
C LYS A 44 -11.40 -4.99 -1.55
N GLY A 45 -10.75 -4.75 -0.41
CA GLY A 45 -11.13 -3.63 0.46
C GLY A 45 -10.92 -2.26 -0.18
N MET A 46 -9.88 -2.09 -1.01
CA MET A 46 -9.68 -0.88 -1.80
C MET A 46 -10.74 -0.73 -2.89
N SER A 47 -11.09 -1.81 -3.58
CA SER A 47 -12.18 -1.82 -4.57
C SER A 47 -13.51 -1.43 -3.92
N ASP A 48 -13.85 -2.04 -2.78
CA ASP A 48 -15.06 -1.74 -2.02
C ASP A 48 -15.07 -0.28 -1.50
N PHE A 49 -13.90 0.26 -1.11
CA PHE A 49 -13.78 1.64 -0.66
C PHE A 49 -14.04 2.64 -1.79
N PHE A 50 -13.53 2.38 -3.00
CA PHE A 50 -13.71 3.25 -4.17
C PHE A 50 -14.97 2.94 -4.98
N ASP A 51 -15.81 2.02 -4.53
CA ASP A 51 -17.07 1.68 -5.17
C ASP A 51 -17.92 2.95 -5.38
N PRO A 52 -18.34 3.28 -6.63
CA PRO A 52 -19.12 4.46 -6.95
C PRO A 52 -20.40 4.65 -6.13
N GLU A 53 -20.98 3.61 -5.54
CA GLU A 53 -22.17 3.71 -4.68
C GLU A 53 -21.85 4.22 -3.27
N GLN A 54 -20.58 4.15 -2.86
CA GLN A 54 -20.15 4.47 -1.49
C GLN A 54 -19.65 5.91 -1.30
N VAL A 55 -19.85 6.82 -2.28
CA VAL A 55 -19.25 8.19 -2.31
C VAL A 55 -19.39 8.93 -0.97
N GLU A 56 -20.58 8.92 -0.40
CA GLU A 56 -20.89 9.67 0.82
C GLU A 56 -20.15 9.11 2.05
N ASP A 57 -19.93 7.79 2.09
CA ASP A 57 -19.14 7.15 3.13
C ASP A 57 -17.64 7.48 2.99
N ARG A 58 -17.13 7.62 1.76
CA ARG A 58 -15.73 8.00 1.49
C ARG A 58 -15.45 9.44 1.88
N ARG A 59 -16.39 10.35 1.60
CA ARG A 59 -16.30 11.80 1.89
C ARG A 59 -16.04 12.10 3.36
N GLN A 60 -16.43 11.21 4.28
CA GLN A 60 -16.10 11.34 5.71
C GLN A 60 -14.58 11.41 5.95
N ASN A 61 -13.79 10.82 5.06
CA ASN A 61 -12.33 10.82 5.08
C ASN A 61 -11.71 11.94 4.25
N GLU A 62 -12.49 12.88 3.71
CA GLU A 62 -11.97 14.00 2.91
C GLU A 62 -10.88 14.76 3.66
N LYS A 63 -9.78 15.05 2.97
CA LYS A 63 -8.64 15.79 3.53
C LYS A 63 -9.10 17.16 4.01
N LYS A 64 -8.99 17.41 5.31
CA LYS A 64 -9.26 18.71 5.94
C LYS A 64 -7.96 19.44 6.28
N HIS A 65 -6.97 18.72 6.80
CA HIS A 65 -5.70 19.27 7.23
C HIS A 65 -4.49 18.47 6.71
N PRO A 66 -3.33 19.11 6.46
CA PRO A 66 -2.10 18.42 6.07
C PRO A 66 -1.55 17.39 7.07
N THR A 67 -2.10 17.30 8.28
CA THR A 67 -1.67 16.34 9.32
C THR A 67 -2.67 15.19 9.54
N ASP A 68 -3.81 15.18 8.86
CA ASP A 68 -4.83 14.13 8.99
C ASP A 68 -4.21 12.74 8.78
N ARG A 69 -4.58 11.76 9.60
CA ARG A 69 -3.97 10.42 9.50
C ARG A 69 -4.64 9.53 8.44
N ILE A 70 -5.86 9.88 8.04
CA ILE A 70 -6.61 9.26 6.94
C ILE A 70 -7.08 10.41 6.04
N ARG A 71 -6.81 10.31 4.74
CA ARG A 71 -7.11 11.35 3.76
C ARG A 71 -7.57 10.74 2.47
N TRP A 72 -8.82 10.96 2.13
CA TRP A 72 -9.35 10.81 0.80
C TRP A 72 -9.27 12.15 0.06
N GLY A 73 -9.04 12.09 -1.25
CA GLY A 73 -9.04 13.29 -2.08
C GLY A 73 -8.94 13.00 -3.56
N LEU A 74 -9.20 14.04 -4.33
CA LEU A 74 -9.11 14.05 -5.78
C LEU A 74 -7.93 14.93 -6.20
N ARG A 75 -7.05 14.42 -7.05
CA ARG A 75 -6.06 15.22 -7.78
C ARG A 75 -6.52 15.31 -9.22
N SER A 76 -6.70 16.54 -9.68
CA SER A 76 -6.94 16.84 -11.08
C SER A 76 -5.75 17.64 -11.61
N TYR A 77 -5.05 17.09 -12.58
CA TYR A 77 -4.09 17.77 -13.43
C TYR A 77 -4.60 17.68 -14.88
N PRO A 78 -4.20 18.61 -15.78
CA PRO A 78 -4.53 18.47 -17.19
C PRO A 78 -4.09 17.10 -17.74
N GLY A 79 -5.05 16.27 -18.14
CA GLY A 79 -4.81 14.91 -18.65
C GLY A 79 -4.86 13.79 -17.61
N GLU A 80 -5.02 14.09 -16.32
CA GLU A 80 -5.02 13.08 -15.27
C GLU A 80 -5.93 13.44 -14.09
N ASN A 81 -6.92 12.58 -13.85
CA ASN A 81 -7.76 12.64 -12.65
C ASN A 81 -7.50 11.39 -11.80
N ARG A 82 -6.91 11.57 -10.62
CA ARG A 82 -6.66 10.50 -9.66
C ARG A 82 -7.44 10.72 -8.38
N GLU A 83 -8.28 9.76 -8.04
CA GLU A 83 -8.81 9.59 -6.68
C GLU A 83 -7.79 8.81 -5.85
N TYR A 84 -7.58 9.21 -4.60
CA TYR A 84 -6.63 8.53 -3.71
C TYR A 84 -7.12 8.47 -2.27
N LEU A 85 -6.64 7.45 -1.56
CA LEU A 85 -6.74 7.30 -0.12
C LEU A 85 -5.32 7.21 0.45
N LYS A 86 -4.96 8.13 1.35
CA LYS A 86 -3.70 8.12 2.08
C LYS A 86 -3.96 7.80 3.54
N VAL A 87 -3.25 6.80 4.05
CA VAL A 87 -3.39 6.33 5.42
C VAL A 87 -2.01 6.27 6.08
N VAL A 88 -1.89 6.83 7.28
CA VAL A 88 -0.67 6.71 8.08
C VAL A 88 -0.72 5.37 8.82
N ALA A 89 0.16 4.46 8.42
CA ALA A 89 0.21 3.10 8.93
C ALA A 89 1.16 2.96 10.15
N HIS A 90 2.23 3.76 10.20
CA HIS A 90 3.26 3.73 11.25
C HIS A 90 3.45 5.12 11.90
N PRO A 91 3.75 5.23 13.22
CA PRO A 91 3.87 4.14 14.20
C PRO A 91 2.52 3.60 14.69
N GLN A 92 1.47 4.39 14.58
CA GLN A 92 0.12 3.99 14.92
C GLN A 92 -0.66 3.78 13.62
N PHE A 93 -1.23 2.58 13.50
CA PHE A 93 -2.04 2.21 12.36
C PHE A 93 -3.39 2.93 12.42
N HIS A 94 -3.73 3.61 11.34
CA HIS A 94 -5.05 4.18 11.10
C HIS A 94 -5.65 3.47 9.89
N CYS A 95 -6.98 3.48 9.74
CA CYS A 95 -7.66 3.03 8.54
C CYS A 95 -9.12 3.50 8.60
N PRO A 96 -9.77 3.76 7.45
CA PRO A 96 -11.20 4.09 7.41
C PRO A 96 -12.07 3.07 8.15
N ALA A 97 -13.16 3.54 8.76
CA ALA A 97 -14.13 2.67 9.44
C ALA A 97 -15.00 1.86 8.46
N LYS A 98 -15.13 2.35 7.22
CA LYS A 98 -15.85 1.70 6.12
C LYS A 98 -14.91 1.54 4.92
N PRO A 99 -15.02 0.47 4.13
CA PRO A 99 -15.95 -0.66 4.32
C PRO A 99 -15.53 -1.58 5.47
N ALA A 100 -16.49 -2.34 6.02
CA ALA A 100 -16.22 -3.25 7.13
C ALA A 100 -15.21 -4.34 6.71
N GLY A 101 -14.30 -4.71 7.62
CA GLY A 101 -13.26 -5.73 7.35
C GLY A 101 -12.00 -5.20 6.66
N PHE A 102 -12.04 -3.99 6.08
CA PHE A 102 -10.87 -3.38 5.43
C PHE A 102 -9.68 -3.19 6.40
N TRP A 103 -9.98 -2.83 7.65
CA TRP A 103 -9.01 -2.67 8.72
C TRP A 103 -8.15 -3.93 8.98
N CYS A 104 -8.78 -5.11 9.01
CA CYS A 104 -8.09 -6.35 9.36
C CYS A 104 -7.02 -6.70 8.34
N THR A 105 -7.32 -6.54 7.04
CA THR A 105 -6.37 -6.89 5.99
C THR A 105 -5.26 -5.85 5.87
N MET A 106 -5.58 -4.56 5.96
CA MET A 106 -4.57 -3.50 5.88
C MET A 106 -3.59 -3.52 7.04
N LYS A 107 -4.02 -3.92 8.24
CA LYS A 107 -3.14 -4.07 9.40
C LYS A 107 -2.07 -5.15 9.17
N SER A 108 -2.38 -6.20 8.42
CA SER A 108 -1.42 -7.26 8.09
C SER A 108 -0.30 -6.81 7.16
N ILE A 109 -0.53 -5.74 6.37
CA ILE A 109 0.48 -5.14 5.48
C ILE A 109 1.29 -4.03 6.19
N ASN A 110 0.91 -3.61 7.40
CA ASN A 110 1.54 -2.49 8.13
C ASN A 110 3.06 -2.66 8.42
N THR A 111 3.65 -3.82 8.11
CA THR A 111 5.09 -4.03 8.23
C THR A 111 5.84 -3.74 6.93
N PHE A 112 5.21 -3.81 5.75
CA PHE A 112 5.89 -3.59 4.48
C PHE A 112 4.89 -3.15 3.40
N VAL A 113 5.20 -2.05 2.70
CA VAL A 113 4.82 -1.67 1.32
C VAL A 113 4.28 -0.23 1.22
N LEU A 114 5.03 0.62 0.50
CA LEU A 114 4.52 1.81 -0.18
C LEU A 114 3.82 1.34 -1.46
N ILE A 115 2.48 1.32 -1.50
CA ILE A 115 1.76 1.01 -2.74
C ILE A 115 1.69 2.29 -3.57
N TYR A 116 2.48 2.38 -4.62
CA TYR A 116 2.31 3.37 -5.68
C TYR A 116 1.39 2.79 -6.75
N PHE A 117 0.19 3.34 -6.89
CA PHE A 117 -0.63 3.12 -8.08
C PHE A 117 -0.24 4.16 -9.12
N GLY A 118 0.47 3.74 -10.16
CA GLY A 118 0.66 4.48 -11.41
C GLY A 118 -0.31 3.95 -12.45
N TYR A 119 -1.16 4.82 -13.00
CA TYR A 119 -1.63 4.65 -14.37
C TYR A 119 -0.52 5.12 -15.31
#